data_AF-W4LI89-F1
#
_entry.id   AF-W4LI89-F1
#
_cell.length_a   1.000
_cell.length_b   1.000
_cell.length_c   1.000
_cell.angle_alpha   90.00
_cell.angle_beta   90.00
_cell.angle_gamma   90.00
#
_symmetry.space_group_name_H-M   'P 1'
#
loop_
_entity.id
_entity.type
_entity.pdbx_description
1 polymer ?
#
loop_
_entity_poly.entity_id
_entity_poly.type
_entity_poly.pdbx_seq_one_letter_code
_entity_poly.pdbx_strand_id
1 'polypeptide(L)'
;MTQIGRYGHMMRVSITSAKVHVTGHFHAEGSVLGQTIEGRCDGFETQLEVTSDEPPERLAGVIRNAENGCYIMQTIRHPVPVQTEVTVNGASFDLNAYPPPKRGS
;
A
#
# COMPACT_ATOMS: atom_id res chain seq x y z
N MET A 1 -3.03 -8.83 7.90
CA MET A 1 -2.80 -10.06 8.68
C MET A 1 -2.93 -11.36 7.88
N THR A 2 -3.54 -11.34 6.70
CA THR A 2 -3.68 -12.49 5.80
C THR A 2 -2.38 -13.25 5.55
N GLN A 3 -1.24 -12.56 5.40
CA GLN A 3 0.04 -13.21 5.15
C GLN A 3 0.64 -13.88 6.40
N ILE A 4 0.54 -13.29 7.60
CA ILE A 4 1.02 -13.92 8.85
C ILE A 4 0.27 -15.24 9.08
N GLY A 5 -1.07 -15.24 8.96
CA GLY A 5 -1.87 -16.46 9.11
C GLY A 5 -1.58 -17.49 8.01
N ARG A 6 -1.48 -17.04 6.75
CA ARG A 6 -1.19 -17.92 5.60
C ARG A 6 0.17 -18.61 5.75
N TYR A 7 1.24 -17.84 5.98
CA TYR A 7 2.58 -18.41 6.10
C TYR A 7 2.77 -19.17 7.41
N GLY A 8 2.11 -18.76 8.50
CA GLY A 8 2.05 -19.56 9.73
C GLY A 8 1.49 -20.96 9.45
N HIS A 9 0.34 -21.05 8.78
CA HIS A 9 -0.24 -22.34 8.38
C HIS A 9 0.70 -23.15 7.46
N MET A 10 1.23 -22.53 6.40
CA MET A 10 2.11 -23.23 5.43
C MET A 10 3.41 -23.73 6.06
N MET A 11 3.96 -23.00 7.03
CA MET A 11 5.21 -23.34 7.73
C MET A 11 4.98 -24.19 8.98
N ARG A 12 3.71 -24.51 9.29
CA ARG A 12 3.29 -25.25 10.48
C ARG A 12 3.75 -24.57 11.77
N VAL A 13 3.60 -23.25 11.83
CA VAL A 13 3.92 -22.41 12.99
C VAL A 13 2.62 -21.91 13.58
N SER A 14 2.39 -22.23 14.84
CA SER A 14 1.17 -21.89 15.57
C SER A 14 1.22 -20.44 16.04
N ILE A 15 0.36 -19.57 15.50
CA ILE A 15 0.20 -18.17 15.93
C ILE A 15 -1.08 -18.09 16.75
N THR A 16 -0.98 -17.76 18.04
CA THR A 16 -2.15 -17.59 18.92
C THR A 16 -2.88 -16.29 18.61
N SER A 17 -2.12 -15.20 18.47
CA SER A 17 -2.68 -13.91 18.07
C SER A 17 -1.65 -13.11 17.28
N ALA A 18 -2.14 -12.26 16.39
CA ALA A 18 -1.35 -11.23 15.76
C ALA A 18 -2.18 -9.94 15.74
N LYS A 19 -1.53 -8.79 15.91
CA LYS A 19 -2.12 -7.47 15.79
C LYS A 19 -1.13 -6.58 15.06
N VAL A 20 -1.62 -5.73 14.16
CA VAL A 20 -0.78 -4.77 13.46
C VAL A 20 -1.38 -3.38 13.59
N HIS A 21 -0.58 -2.42 14.03
CA HIS A 21 -0.87 -1.01 13.93
C HIS A 21 -0.12 -0.44 12.73
N VAL A 22 -0.83 0.22 11.82
CA VAL A 22 -0.24 0.92 10.68
C VAL A 22 -0.54 2.41 10.79
N THR A 23 0.49 3.24 10.74
CA THR A 23 0.38 4.70 10.67
C THR A 23 0.87 5.14 9.30
N GLY A 24 0.07 5.92 8.57
CA GLY A 24 0.43 6.47 7.26
C GLY A 24 0.44 7.99 7.30
N HIS A 25 1.47 8.59 6.69
CA HIS A 25 1.64 10.03 6.60
C HIS A 25 1.37 10.46 5.16
N PHE A 26 0.42 11.38 4.98
CA PHE A 26 -0.02 11.84 3.66
C PHE A 26 -0.17 13.35 3.65
N HIS A 27 0.14 13.95 2.51
CA HIS A 27 -0.13 15.36 2.26
C HIS A 27 -0.67 15.54 0.84
N ALA A 28 -1.32 16.68 0.61
CA ALA A 28 -1.75 17.09 -0.70
C ALA A 28 -1.40 18.56 -0.92
N GLU A 29 -0.99 18.89 -2.14
CA GLU A 29 -0.65 20.24 -2.55
C GLU A 29 -1.38 20.62 -3.85
N GLY A 30 -1.42 21.91 -4.16
CA GLY A 30 -2.01 22.43 -5.39
C GLY A 30 -3.41 23.04 -5.23
N SER A 31 -4.15 23.16 -6.33
CA SER A 31 -5.48 23.77 -6.37
C SER A 31 -6.47 22.89 -7.11
N VAL A 32 -7.64 22.69 -6.50
CA VAL A 32 -8.77 21.98 -7.13
C VAL A 32 -9.23 22.73 -8.38
N LEU A 33 -9.49 24.04 -8.27
CA LEU A 33 -9.93 24.87 -9.40
C LEU A 33 -8.83 25.03 -10.46
N GLY A 34 -7.56 25.06 -10.03
CA GLY A 34 -6.41 25.07 -10.94
C GLY A 34 -6.10 23.71 -11.58
N GLN A 35 -6.78 22.63 -11.17
CA GLN A 35 -6.54 21.27 -11.64
C GLN A 35 -5.08 20.80 -11.46
N THR A 36 -4.45 21.19 -10.34
CA THR A 36 -3.05 20.86 -10.02
C THR A 36 -2.90 20.08 -8.72
N ILE A 37 -3.97 19.45 -8.22
CA ILE A 37 -3.89 18.68 -6.97
C ILE A 37 -2.99 17.48 -7.19
N GLU A 38 -1.97 17.36 -6.33
CA GLU A 38 -1.13 16.18 -6.24
C GLU A 38 -1.14 15.68 -4.80
N GLY A 39 -1.55 14.43 -4.61
CA GLY A 39 -1.46 13.73 -3.34
C GLY A 39 -0.12 12.99 -3.24
N ARG A 40 0.50 13.05 -2.08
CA ARG A 40 1.75 12.35 -1.77
C ARG A 40 1.59 11.53 -0.50
N CYS A 41 2.38 10.46 -0.43
CA CYS A 41 2.54 9.64 0.78
C CYS A 41 3.99 9.75 1.23
N ASP A 42 4.20 10.26 2.44
CA ASP A 42 5.53 10.50 3.00
C ASP A 42 6.13 9.25 3.63
N GLY A 43 5.29 8.33 4.06
CA GLY A 43 5.74 7.07 4.62
C GLY A 43 4.67 6.32 5.38
N PHE A 44 5.03 5.10 5.76
CA PHE A 44 4.25 4.23 6.62
C PHE A 44 5.12 3.67 7.74
N GLU A 45 4.52 3.55 8.92
CA GLU A 45 5.08 2.85 10.06
C GLU A 45 4.19 1.66 10.39
N THR A 46 4.80 0.52 10.70
CA THR A 46 4.07 -0.70 11.08
C THR A 46 4.60 -1.27 12.38
N GLN A 47 3.71 -1.56 13.31
CA GLN A 47 4.02 -2.21 14.59
C GLN A 47 3.25 -3.52 14.64
N LEU A 48 3.97 -4.65 14.61
CA LEU A 48 3.41 -5.99 14.63
C LEU A 48 3.62 -6.61 16.01
N GLU A 49 2.52 -6.97 16.67
CA GLU A 49 2.50 -7.75 17.90
C GLU A 49 2.07 -9.18 17.57
N VAL A 50 2.84 -10.18 18.02
CA VAL A 50 2.53 -11.60 17.84
C VAL A 50 2.61 -12.32 19.17
N THR A 51 1.61 -13.17 19.44
CA THR A 51 1.60 -14.10 20.56
C THR A 51 1.72 -15.52 20.02
N SER A 52 2.71 -16.28 20.47
CA SER A 52 2.96 -17.67 20.10
C SER A 52 3.95 -18.30 21.07
N ASP A 53 3.84 -19.62 21.27
CA ASP A 53 4.80 -20.43 22.04
C ASP A 53 5.85 -21.11 21.13
N GLU A 54 5.88 -20.77 19.84
CA GLU A 54 6.84 -21.34 18.88
C GLU A 54 8.25 -20.76 19.06
N PRO A 55 9.30 -21.52 18.72
CA PRO A 55 10.69 -21.04 18.74
C PRO A 55 10.90 -19.73 17.94
N PRO A 56 11.71 -18.78 18.45
CA PRO A 56 11.93 -17.48 17.81
C PRO A 56 12.37 -17.55 16.35
N GLU A 57 13.20 -18.52 15.99
CA GLU A 57 13.70 -18.74 14.63
C GLU A 57 12.58 -19.13 13.64
N ARG A 58 11.56 -19.85 14.12
CA ARG A 58 10.39 -20.23 13.32
C ARG A 58 9.47 -19.02 13.11
N LEU A 59 9.25 -18.24 14.17
CA LEU A 59 8.48 -16.99 14.11
C LEU A 59 9.13 -15.98 13.16
N ALA A 60 10.45 -15.80 13.25
CA ALA A 60 11.19 -14.92 12.34
C ALA A 60 11.02 -15.33 10.88
N GLY A 61 11.00 -16.64 10.58
CA GLY A 61 10.74 -17.16 9.24
C GLY A 61 9.34 -16.79 8.73
N VAL A 62 8.30 -16.97 9.56
CA VAL A 62 6.92 -16.61 9.20
C VAL A 62 6.77 -15.12 8.98
N ILE A 63 7.30 -14.29 9.88
CA ILE A 63 7.20 -12.82 9.81
C ILE A 63 7.90 -12.31 8.54
N ARG A 64 9.10 -12.81 8.25
CA ARG A 64 9.83 -12.44 7.02
C ARG A 64 9.05 -12.80 5.77
N ASN A 65 8.49 -14.01 5.71
CA ASN A 65 7.65 -14.41 4.57
C ASN A 65 6.39 -13.57 4.48
N ALA A 66 5.79 -13.19 5.61
CA ALA A 66 4.61 -12.36 5.63
C ALA A 66 4.85 -10.95 5.11
N GLU A 67 5.97 -10.31 5.47
CA GLU A 67 6.35 -9.01 4.92
C GLU A 67 6.72 -9.08 3.44
N ASN A 68 7.52 -10.08 3.06
CA ASN A 68 7.94 -10.28 1.66
C ASN A 68 6.76 -10.65 0.75
N GLY A 69 5.78 -11.37 1.29
CA GLY A 69 4.55 -11.74 0.58
C GLY A 69 3.43 -10.71 0.67
N CYS A 70 3.61 -9.61 1.40
CA CYS A 70 2.60 -8.56 1.50
C CYS A 70 2.66 -7.65 0.27
N TYR A 71 1.76 -7.89 -0.69
CA TYR A 71 1.72 -7.12 -1.94
C TYR A 71 1.74 -5.60 -1.73
N ILE A 72 0.98 -5.08 -0.75
CA ILE A 72 0.95 -3.64 -0.47
C ILE A 72 2.31 -3.12 0.03
N MET A 73 2.94 -3.81 0.99
CA MET A 73 4.26 -3.40 1.48
C MET A 73 5.30 -3.48 0.36
N GLN A 74 5.25 -4.51 -0.49
CA GLN A 74 6.15 -4.63 -1.62
C GLN A 74 5.93 -3.53 -2.65
N THR A 75 4.69 -3.21 -3.01
CA THR A 75 4.38 -2.10 -3.93
C THR A 75 4.81 -0.74 -3.37
N ILE A 76 4.69 -0.53 -2.05
CA ILE A 76 5.14 0.73 -1.42
C ILE A 76 6.67 0.81 -1.38
N ARG A 77 7.36 -0.28 -0.99
CA ARG A 77 8.84 -0.35 -0.94
C ARG A 77 9.47 -0.35 -2.34
N HIS A 78 8.74 -0.88 -3.33
CA HIS A 78 9.17 -1.04 -4.71
C HIS A 78 8.04 -0.58 -5.65
N PRO A 79 7.92 0.75 -5.88
CA PRO A 79 6.85 1.30 -6.72
C PRO A 79 6.85 0.70 -8.12
N VAL A 80 5.67 0.31 -8.58
CA VAL A 80 5.44 -0.20 -9.95
C VAL A 80 4.71 0.85 -10.79
N PRO A 81 4.87 0.86 -12.12
CA PRO A 81 4.13 1.77 -12.99
C PRO A 81 2.61 1.59 -12.84
N VAL A 82 1.90 2.71 -12.78
CA VAL A 82 0.43 2.73 -12.85
C VAL A 82 0.04 3.18 -14.25
N GLN A 83 -0.72 2.35 -14.95
CA GLN A 83 -1.30 2.67 -16.25
C GLN A 83 -2.79 2.98 -16.08
N THR A 84 -3.23 4.07 -16.70
CA THR A 84 -4.63 4.54 -16.60
C THR A 84 -5.21 4.73 -17.99
N GLU A 85 -6.44 4.25 -18.17
CA GLU A 85 -7.28 4.52 -19.33
C GLU A 85 -8.57 5.17 -18.84
N VAL A 86 -9.03 6.21 -19.53
CA VAL A 86 -10.23 6.95 -19.14
C VAL A 86 -11.29 6.78 -20.21
N THR A 87 -12.50 6.43 -19.78
CA THR A 87 -13.68 6.35 -20.64
C THR A 87 -14.77 7.23 -20.06
N VAL A 88 -15.35 8.10 -20.88
CA VAL A 88 -16.45 8.99 -20.49
C VAL A 88 -17.63 8.70 -21.41
N ASN A 89 -18.77 8.31 -20.83
CA ASN A 89 -19.99 7.94 -21.56
C ASN A 89 -19.76 6.87 -22.64
N GLY A 90 -18.89 5.90 -22.37
CA GLY A 90 -18.58 4.81 -23.31
C GLY A 90 -17.58 5.17 -24.42
N ALA A 91 -17.08 6.40 -24.46
CA ALA A 91 -16.04 6.83 -25.41
C ALA A 91 -14.68 6.99 -24.71
N SER A 92 -13.61 6.56 -25.38
CA SER A 92 -12.24 6.81 -24.93
C SER A 92 -12.02 8.31 -24.74
N PHE A 93 -11.47 8.69 -23.59
CA PHE A 93 -11.24 10.08 -23.23
C PHE A 93 -9.75 10.30 -23.04
N ASP A 94 -9.14 11.05 -23.96
CA ASP A 94 -7.75 11.47 -23.81
C ASP A 94 -7.68 12.68 -22.88
N LEU A 95 -7.28 12.44 -21.63
CA LEU A 95 -7.11 13.50 -20.64
C LEU A 95 -6.10 14.56 -21.09
N ASN A 96 -5.06 14.19 -21.84
CA ASN A 96 -4.00 15.10 -22.25
C ASN A 96 -4.45 16.08 -23.36
N ALA A 97 -5.57 15.78 -24.03
CA ALA A 97 -6.18 16.69 -25.00
C ALA A 97 -6.82 17.93 -24.32
N TYR A 98 -7.05 17.89 -23.01
CA TYR A 98 -7.70 18.96 -22.24
C TYR A 98 -6.81 19.43 -21.07
N PRO A 99 -5.77 20.25 -21.33
CA PRO A 99 -4.84 20.67 -20.29
C PRO A 99 -5.49 21.60 -19.26
N PRO A 100 -4.92 21.70 -18.04
CA PRO A 100 -5.39 22.59 -16.97
C PRO A 100 -5.56 24.06 -17.40
N PRO A 101 -6.50 24.80 -16.78
CA PRO A 101 -6.70 26.22 -17.08
C PRO A 101 -5.46 27.05 -16.76
N LYS A 102 -5.11 28.01 -17.62
CA LYS A 102 -4.03 28.96 -17.37
C LYS A 102 -4.44 29.88 -16.21
N ARG A 103 -3.61 29.96 -15.16
CA ARG A 103 -3.84 30.88 -14.02
C ARG A 103 -4.01 32.32 -14.52
N GLY A 104 -5.16 32.94 -14.26
CA GLY A 104 -5.37 34.39 -14.37
C GLY A 104 -6.01 34.89 -15.69
N SER A 105 -7.20 34.39 -16.04
CA SER A 105 -8.14 35.13 -16.91
C SER A 105 -9.28 35.71 -16.09
#